data_AF-A0A7V5G9N2-F1
#
_entry.id   AF-A0A7V5G9N2-F1
#
_cell.length_a   1.000
_cell.length_b   1.000
_cell.length_c   1.000
_cell.angle_alpha   90.00
_cell.angle_beta   90.00
_cell.angle_gamma   90.00
#
_symmetry.space_group_name_H-M   'P 1'
#
loop_
_entity.id
_entity.type
_entity.pdbx_description
1 polymer ?
#
loop_
_entity_poly.entity_id
_entity_poly.type
_entity_poly.pdbx_seq_one_letter_code
_entity_poly.pdbx_strand_id
1 'polypeptide(L)'
;MDITKGYQQQQEEAKRLNNRISSFISDFKIGSLLNNSGIRKLRGVTPLTLFTTIFVLPFHGVNFSKGIVKNNALGFRKDSA
;
A
#
# COMPACT_ATOMS: atom_id res chain seq x y z
N MET A 1 11.57 -27.93 -4.98
CA MET A 1 10.63 -26.91 -4.44
C MET A 1 9.78 -26.42 -5.59
N ASP A 2 8.46 -26.51 -5.45
CA ASP A 2 7.51 -26.26 -6.54
C ASP A 2 7.20 -24.77 -6.60
N ILE A 3 8.08 -24.01 -7.26
CA ILE A 3 8.08 -22.53 -7.31
C ILE A 3 6.71 -21.94 -7.69
N THR A 4 5.97 -22.61 -8.57
CA THR A 4 4.64 -22.21 -9.04
C THR A 4 3.61 -22.14 -7.91
N LYS A 5 3.65 -23.09 -6.96
CA LYS A 5 2.73 -23.11 -5.81
C LYS A 5 2.99 -21.95 -4.85
N GLY A 6 4.26 -21.58 -4.67
CA GLY A 6 4.64 -20.41 -3.86
C GLY A 6 4.13 -19.10 -4.45
N TYR A 7 4.26 -18.90 -5.76
CA TYR A 7 3.74 -17.70 -6.44
C TYR A 7 2.22 -17.58 -6.35
N GLN A 8 1.49 -18.69 -6.49
CA GLN A 8 0.03 -18.69 -6.37
C GLN A 8 -0.44 -18.30 -4.97
N GLN A 9 0.21 -18.86 -3.93
CA GLN A 9 -0.10 -18.51 -2.53
C GLN A 9 0.14 -17.03 -2.24
N GLN A 10 1.27 -16.47 -2.71
CA GLN A 10 1.57 -15.04 -2.56
C GLN A 10 0.53 -14.14 -3.25
N GLN A 11 0.08 -14.51 -4.45
CA GLN A 11 -0.97 -13.76 -5.16
C GLN A 11 -2.31 -13.82 -4.42
N GLU A 12 -2.67 -14.98 -3.85
CA GLU A 12 -3.90 -15.14 -3.10
C GLU A 12 -3.88 -14.32 -1.80
N GLU A 13 -2.75 -14.30 -1.08
CA GLU A 13 -2.56 -13.46 0.10
C GLU A 13 -2.67 -11.96 -0.23
N ALA A 14 -2.03 -11.52 -1.32
CA ALA A 14 -2.14 -10.13 -1.78
C ALA A 14 -3.59 -9.76 -2.13
N LYS A 15 -4.33 -10.67 -2.77
CA LYS A 15 -5.75 -10.47 -3.07
C LYS A 15 -6.60 -10.36 -1.80
N ARG A 16 -6.38 -11.26 -0.83
CA ARG A 16 -7.07 -11.22 0.47
C ARG A 16 -6.79 -9.93 1.22
N LEU A 17 -5.54 -9.46 1.23
CA LEU A 17 -5.15 -8.19 1.83
C LEU A 17 -5.85 -7.01 1.16
N ASN A 18 -5.81 -6.92 -0.17
CA ASN A 18 -6.44 -5.82 -0.91
C ASN A 18 -7.97 -5.80 -0.73
N ASN A 19 -8.61 -6.98 -0.64
CA ASN A 19 -10.03 -7.08 -0.33
C ASN A 19 -10.33 -6.52 1.06
N ARG A 20 -9.53 -6.87 2.07
CA ARG A 20 -9.71 -6.38 3.44
C ARG A 20 -9.51 -4.87 3.56
N ILE A 21 -8.52 -4.31 2.85
CA ILE A 21 -8.32 -2.87 2.76
C ILE A 21 -9.50 -2.20 2.06
N SER A 22 -10.01 -2.77 0.97
CA SER A 22 -11.18 -2.22 0.27
C SER A 22 -12.42 -2.20 1.15
N SER A 23 -12.68 -3.27 1.91
CA SER A 23 -13.75 -3.32 2.91
C SER A 23 -13.57 -2.22 3.96
N PHE A 24 -12.37 -2.07 4.54
CA PHE A 24 -12.07 -1.01 5.50
C PHE A 24 -12.37 0.40 4.93
N ILE A 25 -11.89 0.70 3.72
CA ILE A 25 -12.13 2.00 3.07
C ILE A 25 -13.63 2.26 2.89
N SER A 26 -14.40 1.23 2.54
CA SER A 26 -15.85 1.29 2.35
C SER A 26 -16.60 1.47 3.69
N ASP A 27 -16.30 0.61 4.67
CA ASP A 27 -16.99 0.57 5.96
C ASP A 27 -16.83 1.89 6.73
N PHE A 28 -15.64 2.49 6.67
CA PHE A 28 -15.36 3.77 7.30
C PHE A 28 -15.70 4.98 6.41
N LYS A 29 -16.24 4.75 5.21
CA LYS A 29 -16.64 5.80 4.24
C LYS A 29 -15.53 6.83 4.03
N ILE A 30 -14.29 6.37 3.87
CA ILE A 30 -13.11 7.25 3.83
C ILE A 30 -13.24 8.31 2.73
N GLY A 31 -13.80 7.97 1.57
CA GLY A 31 -14.07 8.95 0.50
C GLY A 31 -14.96 10.12 0.95
N SER A 32 -16.00 9.81 1.74
CA SER A 32 -16.90 10.83 2.30
C SER A 32 -16.19 11.66 3.37
N LEU A 33 -15.37 11.05 4.22
CA LEU A 33 -14.56 11.77 5.22
C LEU A 33 -13.62 12.77 4.54
N LEU A 34 -12.88 12.34 3.52
CA LEU A 34 -12.00 13.22 2.75
C LEU A 34 -12.77 14.41 2.16
N ASN A 35 -13.92 14.15 1.53
CA ASN A 35 -14.73 15.22 0.94
C ASN A 35 -15.30 16.19 2.00
N ASN A 36 -15.75 15.68 3.14
CA ASN A 36 -16.29 16.48 4.24
C ASN A 36 -15.21 17.29 4.95
N SER A 37 -13.96 16.81 4.96
CA SER A 37 -12.78 17.54 5.43
C SER A 37 -12.24 18.55 4.40
N GLY A 38 -12.94 18.77 3.28
CA GLY A 38 -12.51 19.70 2.24
C GLY A 38 -11.36 19.19 1.36
N ILE A 39 -10.93 17.93 1.53
CA ILE A 39 -9.89 17.31 0.71
C ILE A 39 -10.53 16.86 -0.60
N ARG A 40 -10.48 17.75 -1.59
CA ARG A 40 -11.10 17.56 -2.90
C ARG A 40 -10.06 17.51 -3.99
N LYS A 41 -10.38 16.81 -5.08
CA LYS A 41 -9.54 16.75 -6.27
C LYS A 41 -9.49 18.13 -6.92
N LEU A 42 -8.29 18.67 -7.12
CA LEU A 42 -8.10 19.86 -7.95
C LEU A 42 -7.90 19.48 -9.43
N ARG A 43 -7.00 18.53 -9.71
CA ARG A 43 -6.71 17.94 -11.03
C ARG A 43 -6.15 16.52 -10.86
N GLY A 44 -6.17 15.69 -11.90
CA GLY A 44 -5.46 14.40 -11.90
C GLY A 44 -6.08 13.28 -11.05
N VAL A 45 -5.36 12.77 -10.05
CA VAL A 45 -5.75 11.58 -9.25
C VAL A 45 -6.77 11.97 -8.18
N THR A 46 -7.70 11.06 -7.84
CA THR A 46 -8.68 11.33 -6.77
C THR A 46 -8.01 11.25 -5.39
N PRO A 47 -8.42 12.08 -4.41
CA PRO A 47 -7.93 11.98 -3.03
C PRO A 47 -8.06 10.59 -2.43
N LEU A 48 -9.16 9.89 -2.74
CA LEU A 48 -9.38 8.52 -2.28
C LEU A 48 -8.33 7.56 -2.86
N THR A 49 -8.04 7.64 -4.15
CA THR A 49 -6.99 6.83 -4.78
C THR A 49 -5.64 7.11 -4.14
N LEU A 50 -5.27 8.39 -3.95
CA LEU A 50 -3.99 8.77 -3.35
C LEU A 50 -3.88 8.25 -1.91
N PHE A 51 -4.93 8.43 -1.11
CA PHE A 51 -5.01 7.91 0.25
C PHE A 51 -4.84 6.39 0.27
N THR A 52 -5.62 5.65 -0.53
CA THR A 52 -5.56 4.19 -0.58
C THR A 52 -4.17 3.72 -1.00
N THR A 53 -3.55 4.35 -2.00
CA THR A 53 -2.18 4.02 -2.41
C THR A 53 -1.21 4.17 -1.26
N ILE A 54 -1.19 5.33 -0.58
CA ILE A 54 -0.30 5.58 0.57
C ILE A 54 -0.59 4.59 1.71
N PHE A 55 -1.87 4.35 1.99
CA PHE A 55 -2.33 3.48 3.07
C PHE A 55 -1.93 2.02 2.84
N VAL A 56 -1.95 1.53 1.60
CA VAL A 56 -1.60 0.14 1.25
C VAL A 56 -0.08 -0.13 1.36
N LEU A 57 0.77 0.88 1.13
CA LEU A 57 2.23 0.76 1.12
C LEU A 57 2.83 -0.05 2.29
N PRO A 58 2.51 0.23 3.57
CA PRO A 58 3.08 -0.53 4.69
C PRO A 58 2.61 -2.00 4.73
N PHE A 59 1.47 -2.33 4.12
CA PHE A 59 0.88 -3.66 4.20
C PHE A 59 1.36 -4.60 3.09
N HIS A 60 1.83 -4.08 1.96
CA HIS A 60 2.40 -4.88 0.87
C HIS A 60 3.80 -5.44 1.18
N GLY A 61 4.30 -5.29 2.41
CA GLY A 61 5.60 -5.82 2.82
C GLY A 61 6.79 -5.08 2.21
N VAL A 62 6.55 -4.00 1.44
CA VAL A 62 7.56 -3.05 1.00
C VAL A 62 7.94 -2.17 2.19
N ASN A 63 8.70 -2.75 3.12
CA ASN A 63 9.33 -1.98 4.19
C ASN A 63 10.28 -0.98 3.52
N PHE A 64 9.87 0.26 3.28
CA PHE A 64 10.76 1.29 2.73
C PHE A 64 12.06 1.42 3.54
N SER A 65 11.97 1.28 4.87
CA SER A 65 13.13 1.27 5.76
C SER A 65 14.06 0.07 5.51
N LYS A 66 13.56 -1.16 5.59
CA LYS A 66 14.41 -2.36 5.39
C LYS A 66 14.82 -2.57 3.93
N GLY A 67 13.98 -2.19 2.96
CA GLY A 67 14.25 -2.30 1.53
C GLY A 67 15.34 -1.33 1.07
N ILE A 68 15.44 -0.14 1.67
CA ILE A 68 16.57 0.78 1.42
C ILE A 68 17.83 0.32 2.18
N VAL A 69 17.70 -0.11 3.44
CA VAL A 69 18.84 -0.55 4.26
C VAL A 69 19.47 -1.85 3.74
N LYS A 70 18.68 -2.80 3.24
CA LYS A 70 19.15 -4.12 2.79
C LYS A 70 19.45 -4.18 1.29
N ASN A 71 19.14 -3.15 0.51
CA ASN A 71 19.40 -3.15 -0.93
C ASN A 71 20.80 -2.59 -1.22
N ASN A 72 21.77 -3.51 -1.32
CA ASN A 72 23.16 -3.19 -1.64
C ASN A 72 23.36 -2.64 -3.07
N ALA A 73 22.33 -2.65 -3.93
CA ALA A 73 22.39 -2.11 -5.29
C ALA A 73 21.98 -0.62 -5.39
N LEU A 74 21.47 -0.03 -4.30
CA LEU A 74 21.13 1.40 -4.25
C LEU A 74 22.27 2.18 -3.58
N GLY A 75 22.78 3.22 -4.26
CA GLY A 75 23.90 4.05 -3.77
C GLY A 75 23.59 4.94 -2.56
N PHE A 76 22.38 4.84 -1.99
CA PHE A 76 21.95 5.63 -0.84
C PHE A 76 21.52 4.67 0.27
N ARG A 77 22.27 4.67 1.38
CA ARG A 77 21.92 3.94 2.61
C ARG A 77 21.22 4.92 3.54
N LYS A 78 20.12 4.49 4.16
CA LYS A 78 19.49 5.26 5.23
C LYS A 78 19.97 4.70 6.56
N ASP A 79 20.63 5.51 7.38
CA ASP A 79 20.97 5.11 8.75
C ASP A 79 19.68 5.06 9.57
N SER A 80 19.29 3.85 9.98
CA SER A 80 18.28 3.65 11.02
C SER A 80 19.03 3.53 12.34
N ALA A 81 18.85 4.53 13.22
CA ALA A 81 19.20 4.45 14.64
C ALA A 81 18.23 3.53 15.39
#